data_AF-A0AA38GPK9-F1
#
_entry.id   AF-A0AA38GPK9-F1
#
_cell.length_a   1.000
_cell.length_b   1.000
_cell.length_c   1.000
_cell.angle_alpha   90.00
_cell.angle_beta   90.00
_cell.angle_gamma   90.00
#
_symmetry.space_group_name_H-M   'P 1'
#
loop_
_entity.id
_entity.type
_entity.pdbx_description
1 polymer ?
#
loop_
_entity_poly.entity_id
_entity_poly.type
_entity_poly.pdbx_seq_one_letter_code
_entity_poly.pdbx_strand_id
1 'polypeptide(L)'
;YAYMGMAWTGEIHGRVFCDVCTDGSLGPEDHFLEGAEVAVLCMTISGEVLNYQAFTNSKGIFTVAETMSESNRWDMCLARPISSIDQDCNIPGINNSATKFSYSLSS
;
A
#
# COMPACT_ATOMS: atom_id res chain seq x y z
N TYR A 1 -6.66 0.92 -38.02
CA TYR A 1 -7.56 0.62 -36.89
C TYR A 1 -6.79 0.89 -35.62
N ALA A 2 -7.11 1.94 -34.88
CA ALA A 2 -6.50 2.18 -33.57
C ALA A 2 -7.23 1.29 -32.56
N TYR A 3 -6.53 0.34 -31.96
CA TYR A 3 -7.07 -0.40 -30.82
C TYR A 3 -7.25 0.62 -29.70
N MET A 4 -8.51 0.91 -29.34
CA MET A 4 -8.80 1.57 -28.08
C MET A 4 -8.41 0.55 -27.00
N GLY A 5 -7.19 0.70 -26.46
CA GLY A 5 -6.72 -0.18 -25.40
C GLY A 5 -7.71 -0.13 -24.25
N MET A 6 -8.17 -1.30 -23.79
CA MET A 6 -9.04 -1.35 -22.63
C MET A 6 -8.31 -0.70 -21.45
N ALA A 7 -8.99 0.20 -20.74
CA ALA A 7 -8.46 0.87 -19.57
C ALA A 7 -8.78 0.03 -18.33
N TRP A 8 -7.83 0.00 -17.40
CA TRP A 8 -7.97 -0.64 -16.10
C TRP A 8 -7.65 0.38 -15.01
N THR A 9 -8.53 0.49 -14.03
CA THR A 9 -8.30 1.29 -12.81
C THR A 9 -8.05 0.34 -11.65
N GLY A 10 -6.87 0.46 -11.05
CA GLY A 10 -6.48 -0.26 -9.85
C GLY A 10 -6.60 0.62 -8.63
N GLU A 11 -7.07 0.04 -7.53
CA GLU A 11 -7.01 0.67 -6.22
C GLU A 11 -6.34 -0.27 -5.21
N ILE A 12 -5.55 0.32 -4.33
CA ILE A 12 -4.90 -0.33 -3.19
C ILE A 12 -5.37 0.42 -1.96
N HIS A 13 -5.93 -0.32 -1.01
CA HIS A 13 -6.27 0.19 0.31
C HIS A 13 -5.53 -0.62 1.35
N GLY A 14 -4.90 0.06 2.29
CA GLY A 14 -4.28 -0.58 3.44
C GLY A 14 -4.46 0.26 4.68
N ARG A 15 -4.06 -0.29 5.83
CA ARG A 15 -4.16 0.41 7.12
C ARG A 15 -2.85 0.31 7.89
N VAL A 16 -2.45 1.41 8.51
CA VAL A 16 -1.30 1.47 9.41
C VAL A 16 -1.81 1.68 10.84
N PHE A 17 -1.24 0.91 11.77
CA PHE A 17 -1.53 1.00 13.20
C PHE A 17 -0.22 0.98 13.98
N CYS A 18 -0.27 1.53 15.19
CA CYS A 18 0.75 1.39 16.18
C CYS A 18 0.57 0.07 16.92
N ASP A 19 1.56 -0.81 16.81
CA ASP A 19 1.64 -2.06 17.55
C ASP A 19 2.36 -1.80 18.88
N VAL A 20 1.58 -1.44 19.91
CA VAL A 20 2.08 -1.08 21.24
C VAL A 20 2.67 -2.31 21.93
N CYS A 21 2.13 -3.50 21.63
CA CYS A 21 2.55 -4.76 22.22
C CYS A 21 3.75 -5.41 21.50
N THR A 22 4.11 -4.91 20.31
CA THR A 22 5.19 -5.42 19.43
C THR A 22 5.04 -6.89 19.05
N ASP A 23 3.79 -7.36 18.89
CA ASP A 23 3.49 -8.76 18.56
C ASP A 23 3.06 -8.99 17.10
N GLY A 24 2.97 -7.91 16.31
CA GLY A 24 2.62 -7.92 14.90
C GLY A 24 1.13 -8.11 14.61
N SER A 25 0.27 -8.07 15.62
CA SER A 25 -1.19 -8.24 15.50
C SER A 25 -1.91 -7.01 16.05
N LEU A 26 -3.12 -6.73 15.53
CA LEU A 26 -3.92 -5.63 16.05
C LEU A 26 -4.66 -6.06 17.33
N GLY A 27 -4.24 -5.51 18.47
CA GLY A 27 -4.81 -5.71 19.79
C GLY A 27 -5.63 -4.53 20.32
N PRO A 28 -6.17 -4.63 21.56
CA PRO A 28 -6.98 -3.58 22.18
C PRO A 28 -6.21 -2.31 22.57
N GLU A 29 -4.90 -2.44 22.83
CA GLU A 29 -4.00 -1.33 23.20
C GLU A 29 -3.47 -0.57 21.97
N ASP A 30 -3.63 -1.16 20.79
CA ASP A 30 -3.16 -0.60 19.54
C ASP A 30 -4.12 0.45 18.99
N HIS A 31 -3.58 1.33 18.15
CA HIS A 31 -4.37 2.42 17.57
C HIS A 31 -3.93 2.75 16.15
N PHE A 32 -4.84 3.31 15.35
CA PHE A 32 -4.55 3.68 13.97
C PHE A 32 -3.73 4.96 13.90
N LEU A 33 -2.77 5.00 12.98
CA LEU A 33 -1.86 6.14 12.83
C LEU A 33 -2.35 7.06 11.71
N GLU A 34 -2.70 8.30 12.04
CA GLU A 34 -3.00 9.36 11.06
C GLU A 34 -1.72 10.02 10.55
N GLY A 35 -1.68 10.36 9.27
CA GLY A 35 -0.52 11.03 8.66
C GLY A 35 0.73 10.15 8.54
N ALA A 36 0.62 8.84 8.78
CA ALA A 36 1.70 7.90 8.55
C ALA A 36 1.99 7.79 7.05
N GLU A 37 3.27 7.83 6.71
CA GLU A 37 3.77 7.77 5.35
C GLU A 37 3.93 6.31 4.92
N VAL A 38 3.44 5.99 3.73
CA VAL A 38 3.49 4.64 3.14
C VAL A 38 4.07 4.70 1.75
N ALA A 39 5.08 3.86 1.48
CA ALA A 39 5.55 3.60 0.13
C ALA A 39 4.86 2.35 -0.43
N VAL A 40 4.36 2.46 -1.66
CA VAL A 40 3.81 1.35 -2.42
C VAL A 40 4.59 1.23 -3.72
N LEU A 41 5.32 0.13 -3.88
CA LEU A 41 6.02 -0.20 -5.12
C LEU A 41 5.20 -1.22 -5.89
N CYS A 42 4.81 -0.90 -7.12
CA CYS A 42 4.11 -1.82 -8.01
C CYS A 42 4.99 -2.16 -9.21
N MET A 43 4.92 -3.40 -9.66
CA MET A 43 5.48 -3.85 -10.93
C MET A 43 4.33 -4.13 -11.89
N THR A 44 4.40 -3.60 -13.10
CA THR A 44 3.42 -3.90 -14.16
C THR A 44 3.70 -5.25 -14.81
N ILE A 45 2.76 -5.73 -15.63
CA ILE A 45 2.94 -6.95 -16.45
C ILE A 45 4.19 -6.85 -17.35
N SER A 46 4.52 -5.65 -17.86
CA SER A 46 5.73 -5.43 -18.66
C SER A 46 7.03 -5.36 -17.86
N GLY A 47 6.96 -5.38 -16.53
CA GLY A 47 8.11 -5.23 -15.64
C GLY A 47 8.49 -3.78 -15.33
N GLU A 48 7.65 -2.80 -15.67
CA GLU A 48 7.86 -1.41 -15.24
C GLU A 48 7.63 -1.30 -13.73
N VAL A 49 8.52 -0.58 -13.03
CA VAL A 49 8.40 -0.37 -11.59
C VAL A 49 7.86 1.04 -11.33
N LEU A 50 6.72 1.11 -10.66
CA LEU A 50 6.01 2.32 -10.28
C LEU A 50 6.13 2.52 -8.77
N ASN A 51 6.45 3.74 -8.34
CA ASN A 51 6.63 4.09 -6.94
C ASN A 51 5.59 5.13 -6.52
N TYR A 52 4.71 4.75 -5.60
CA TYR A 52 3.70 5.62 -5.02
C TYR A 52 4.04 5.92 -3.57
N GLN A 53 3.69 7.13 -3.16
CA GLN A 53 3.74 7.57 -1.78
C GLN A 53 2.34 8.00 -1.38
N ALA A 54 1.89 7.53 -0.22
CA ALA A 54 0.59 7.85 0.33
C ALA A 54 0.70 8.19 1.82
N PHE A 55 -0.30 8.91 2.32
CA PHE A 55 -0.42 9.24 3.74
C PHE A 55 -1.75 8.69 4.25
N THR A 56 -1.74 8.22 5.50
CA THR A 56 -2.95 7.69 6.12
C THR A 56 -3.89 8.81 6.61
N ASN A 57 -5.19 8.55 6.55
CA ASN A 57 -6.21 9.41 7.16
C ASN A 57 -6.39 9.11 8.67
N SER A 58 -7.36 9.77 9.32
CA SER A 58 -7.68 9.59 10.75
C SER A 58 -8.09 8.17 11.18
N LYS A 59 -8.34 7.26 10.22
CA LYS A 59 -8.61 5.83 10.48
C LYS A 59 -7.39 4.95 10.16
N GLY A 60 -6.23 5.55 9.93
CA GLY A 60 -5.01 4.87 9.52
C GLY A 60 -5.03 4.35 8.09
N ILE A 61 -6.01 4.72 7.26
CA ILE A 61 -6.18 4.15 5.92
C ILE A 61 -5.40 4.98 4.91
N PHE A 62 -4.57 4.33 4.10
CA PHE A 62 -3.98 4.91 2.89
C PHE A 62 -4.65 4.32 1.65
N THR A 63 -4.68 5.12 0.58
CA THR A 63 -5.21 4.71 -0.72
C THR A 63 -4.24 5.11 -1.83
N VAL A 64 -3.99 4.20 -2.77
CA VAL A 64 -3.31 4.46 -4.04
C VAL A 64 -4.25 4.02 -5.16
N ALA A 65 -4.44 4.87 -6.16
CA ALA A 65 -5.26 4.57 -7.33
C ALA A 65 -4.54 5.03 -8.59
N GLU A 66 -4.64 4.23 -9.66
CA GLU A 66 -4.06 4.59 -10.96
C GLU A 66 -4.91 4.01 -12.09
N THR A 67 -4.99 4.72 -13.20
CA THR A 67 -5.65 4.26 -14.43
C THR A 67 -4.63 4.07 -15.54
N MET A 68 -4.55 2.87 -16.08
CA MET A 68 -3.57 2.49 -17.11
C MET A 68 -4.16 1.51 -18.11
N SER A 69 -3.38 1.12 -19.13
CA SER A 69 -3.82 0.09 -20.07
C SER A 69 -3.97 -1.25 -19.35
N GLU A 70 -5.07 -1.95 -19.59
CA GLU A 70 -5.34 -3.27 -19.01
C GLU A 70 -4.25 -4.30 -19.34
N SER A 71 -3.66 -4.19 -20.53
CA SER A 71 -2.54 -5.04 -20.99
C SER A 71 -1.24 -4.81 -20.22
N ASN A 72 -1.14 -3.70 -19.47
CA ASN A 72 0.04 -3.36 -18.67
C ASN A 72 -0.34 -2.92 -17.25
N ARG A 73 -1.43 -3.46 -16.70
CA ARG A 73 -1.84 -3.22 -15.32
C ARG A 73 -0.79 -3.69 -14.31
N TRP A 74 -0.99 -3.37 -13.04
CA TRP A 74 -0.19 -3.91 -11.94
C TRP A 74 -0.25 -5.45 -11.93
N ASP A 75 0.91 -6.10 -11.89
CA ASP A 75 1.07 -7.54 -11.69
C ASP A 75 1.19 -7.85 -10.19
N MET A 76 2.11 -7.15 -9.53
CA MET A 76 2.31 -7.25 -8.09
C MET A 76 2.64 -5.89 -7.48
N CYS A 77 2.30 -5.72 -6.22
CA CYS A 77 2.66 -4.55 -5.44
C CYS A 77 3.22 -4.96 -4.08
N LEU A 78 3.98 -4.04 -3.49
CA LEU A 78 4.64 -4.15 -2.21
C LEU A 78 4.37 -2.86 -1.44
N ALA A 79 3.71 -2.95 -0.29
CA ALA A 79 3.44 -1.79 0.57
C ALA A 79 4.25 -1.87 1.87
N ARG A 80 4.84 -0.75 2.30
CA ARG A 80 5.50 -0.63 3.60
C ARG A 80 5.29 0.77 4.22
N PRO A 81 5.06 0.86 5.54
CA PRO A 81 5.16 2.13 6.24
C PRO A 81 6.62 2.63 6.21
N ILE A 82 6.80 3.94 6.06
CA ILE A 82 8.11 4.62 6.07
C ILE A 82 8.30 5.37 7.38
N SER A 83 7.31 6.17 7.77
CA SER A 83 7.40 7.07 8.91
C SER A 83 6.01 7.32 9.51
N SER A 84 6.00 7.80 10.74
CA SER A 84 4.82 8.31 11.42
C SER A 84 5.16 9.62 12.12
N ILE A 85 4.16 10.48 12.26
CA ILE A 85 4.25 11.71 13.06
C ILE A 85 4.01 11.46 14.55
N ASP A 86 3.50 10.28 14.90
CA ASP A 86 3.31 9.87 16.28
C ASP A 86 4.67 9.70 16.98
N GLN A 87 4.87 10.36 18.11
CA GLN A 87 6.17 10.41 18.81
C GLN A 87 6.57 9.05 19.39
N ASP A 88 5.60 8.26 19.82
CA ASP A 88 5.81 6.96 20.46
C ASP A 88 5.77 5.82 19.43
N CYS A 89 5.33 6.12 18.19
CA CYS A 89 5.19 5.16 17.11
C CYS A 89 5.81 5.61 15.77
N ASN A 90 7.02 6.19 15.83
CA ASN A 90 7.74 6.75 14.68
C ASN A 90 8.77 5.81 14.05
N ILE A 91 9.00 4.62 14.62
CA ILE A 91 9.95 3.63 14.10
C ILE A 91 9.16 2.47 13.49
N PRO A 92 9.25 2.24 12.17
CA PRO A 92 8.69 1.03 11.57
C PRO A 92 9.29 -0.21 12.24
N GLY A 93 8.44 -1.20 12.53
CA GLY A 93 8.89 -2.46 13.14
C GLY A 93 10.10 -3.07 12.40
N ILE A 94 11.11 -3.50 13.17
CA ILE A 94 12.40 -4.04 12.69
C ILE A 94 12.26 -5.24 11.73
N ASN A 95 11.14 -5.95 11.81
CA ASN A 95 10.75 -6.90 10.79
C ASN A 95 10.17 -6.10 9.61
N ASN A 96 11.02 -5.74 8.63
CA ASN A 96 10.69 -5.09 7.35
C ASN A 96 9.63 -5.86 6.52
N SER A 97 8.45 -6.08 7.10
CA SER A 97 7.34 -6.87 6.56
C SER A 97 6.58 -6.00 5.58
N ALA A 98 7.24 -5.68 4.49
CA ALA A 98 6.57 -5.11 3.36
C ALA A 98 5.57 -6.16 2.84
N THR A 99 4.30 -5.79 2.78
CA THR A 99 3.23 -6.72 2.38
C THR A 99 3.21 -6.80 0.86
N LYS A 100 3.59 -7.96 0.32
CA LYS A 100 3.49 -8.26 -1.11
C LYS A 100 2.12 -8.85 -1.42
N PHE A 101 1.49 -8.32 -2.47
CA PHE A 101 0.24 -8.86 -2.98
C PHE A 101 0.26 -8.80 -4.51
N SER A 102 -0.44 -9.73 -5.15
CA SER A 102 -0.59 -9.81 -6.60
C SER A 102 -2.04 -9.58 -6.96
N TYR A 103 -2.26 -8.95 -8.12
CA TYR A 103 -3.60 -8.83 -8.67
C TYR A 103 -3.99 -10.15 -9.34
N SER A 104 -4.61 -11.05 -8.60
CA SER A 104 -5.41 -12.12 -9.21
C SER A 104 -6.74 -11.51 -9.63
N LEU A 105 -7.05 -11.51 -10.93
CA LEU A 105 -8.41 -11.25 -11.40
C LEU A 105 -9.33 -12.22 -10.64
N SER A 106 -10.20 -11.69 -9.77
CA SER A 106 -11.42 -12.41 -9.42
C SER A 106 -12.19 -12.52 -10.74
N SER A 107 -12.28 -13.73 -11.26
CA SER A 107 -13.26 -14.10 -12.30
C SER A 107 -14.67 -13.67 -11.90
#